data_AF-A0A951AFS4-F1
#
_entry.id   AF-A0A951AFS4-F1
#
_cell.length_a   1.000
_cell.length_b   1.000
_cell.length_c   1.000
_cell.angle_alpha   90.00
_cell.angle_beta   90.00
_cell.angle_gamma   90.00
#
_symmetry.space_group_name_H-M   'P 1'
#
loop_
_entity.id
_entity.type
_entity.pdbx_description
1 polymer ?
#
loop_
_entity_poly.entity_id
_entity_poly.type
_entity_poly.pdbx_seq_one_letter_code
_entity_poly.pdbx_strand_id
1 'polypeptide(L)'
;MSNGKLNIALVRRGYSPSGGAEAYLTRLASGIASLGHEAQLIATADWPETAWPLGSITRLRADSPIGFADELEKIRPRIGCDVLMSLERVWRCDVYRAGDGVHQAWLNRRRKFEIPLQRFVRGINRKHQDILTL
;
A
#
# COMPACT_ATOMS: atom_id res chain seq x y z
N MET A 1 25.36 -18.78 8.76
CA MET A 1 24.99 -18.56 7.35
C MET A 1 24.83 -17.07 7.17
N SER A 2 25.67 -16.39 6.39
CA SER A 2 25.40 -14.99 6.05
C SER A 2 24.23 -15.00 5.06
N ASN A 3 23.01 -14.73 5.55
CA ASN A 3 21.94 -14.38 4.63
C ASN A 3 22.41 -13.14 3.87
N GLY A 4 22.41 -13.22 2.54
CA GLY A 4 22.73 -12.06 1.70
C GLY A 4 21.86 -10.87 2.08
N LYS A 5 22.37 -9.67 1.85
CA LYS A 5 21.61 -8.43 2.05
C LYS A 5 20.44 -8.41 1.06
N LEU A 6 19.21 -8.40 1.58
CA LEU A 6 17.99 -8.29 0.78
C LEU A 6 17.59 -6.82 0.64
N ASN A 7 17.02 -6.46 -0.52
CA ASN A 7 16.34 -5.20 -0.77
C ASN A 7 14.82 -5.44 -0.82
N ILE A 8 14.10 -4.86 0.12
CA ILE A 8 12.65 -5.05 0.30
C ILE A 8 11.92 -3.76 -0.07
N ALA A 9 11.07 -3.83 -1.08
CA ALA A 9 10.19 -2.73 -1.46
C ALA A 9 8.86 -2.81 -0.72
N LEU A 10 8.51 -1.75 -0.01
CA LEU A 10 7.28 -1.61 0.75
C LEU A 10 6.33 -0.65 0.03
N VAL A 11 5.07 -1.03 -0.15
CA VAL A 11 4.10 -0.25 -0.93
C VAL A 11 2.93 0.24 -0.08
N ARG A 12 2.64 1.55 -0.11
CA ARG A 12 1.49 2.17 0.56
C ARG A 12 1.06 3.48 -0.10
N ARG A 13 -0.25 3.65 -0.32
CA ARG A 13 -0.81 4.83 -0.99
C ARG A 13 -1.35 5.85 0.01
N GLY A 14 -0.92 7.10 -0.10
CA GLY A 14 -1.29 8.20 0.79
C GLY A 14 -0.56 8.14 2.12
N TYR A 15 -0.49 9.29 2.79
CA TYR A 15 0.13 9.41 4.10
C TYR A 15 -0.84 9.98 5.15
N SER A 16 -0.79 9.42 6.35
CA SER A 16 -1.47 9.96 7.53
C SER A 16 -0.52 9.98 8.74
N PRO A 17 -0.29 11.14 9.39
CA PRO A 17 0.60 11.22 10.56
C PRO A 17 0.16 10.34 11.74
N SER A 18 -1.15 10.08 11.86
CA SER A 18 -1.74 9.24 12.91
C SER A 18 -2.13 7.85 12.41
N GLY A 19 -1.68 7.47 11.22
CA GLY A 19 -2.09 6.25 10.56
C GLY A 19 -1.38 5.00 11.07
N GLY A 20 -2.15 3.97 11.40
CA GLY A 20 -1.59 2.71 11.92
C GLY A 20 -0.81 1.90 10.88
N ALA A 21 -1.14 2.04 9.59
CA ALA A 21 -0.43 1.38 8.50
C ALA A 21 0.96 2.01 8.28
N GLU A 22 1.04 3.33 8.39
CA GLU A 22 2.23 4.17 8.31
C GLU A 22 3.17 3.83 9.48
N ALA A 23 2.64 3.83 10.72
CA ALA A 23 3.41 3.43 11.90
C ALA A 23 3.93 1.99 11.81
N TYR A 24 3.11 1.06 11.27
CA TYR A 24 3.53 -0.30 11.02
C TYR A 24 4.67 -0.37 10.00
N LEU A 25 4.58 0.35 8.88
CA LEU A 25 5.60 0.37 7.85
C LEU A 25 6.94 0.88 8.38
N THR A 26 6.93 1.99 9.12
CA THR A 26 8.14 2.53 9.74
C THR A 26 8.79 1.49 10.67
N ARG A 27 8.00 0.85 11.53
CA ARG A 27 8.50 -0.19 12.46
C ARG A 27 9.06 -1.41 11.72
N LEU A 28 8.37 -1.87 10.68
CA LEU A 28 8.81 -2.99 9.84
C LEU A 28 10.14 -2.67 9.17
N ALA A 29 10.25 -1.49 8.55
CA ALA A 29 11.47 -1.06 7.90
C ALA A 29 12.64 -0.90 8.89
N SER A 30 12.40 -0.40 10.10
CA SER A 30 13.43 -0.38 11.15
C SER A 30 13.90 -1.78 11.53
N GLY A 31 12.98 -2.74 11.62
CA GLY A 31 13.32 -4.16 11.84
C GLY A 31 14.17 -4.74 10.71
N ILE A 32 13.77 -4.50 9.46
CA ILE A 32 14.52 -4.91 8.25
C ILE A 32 15.96 -4.35 8.30
N ALA A 33 16.10 -3.05 8.56
CA ALA A 33 17.40 -2.39 8.67
C ALA A 33 18.26 -2.96 9.81
N SER A 34 17.66 -3.24 10.97
CA SER A 34 18.36 -3.82 12.13
C SER A 34 18.92 -5.22 11.87
N LEU A 35 18.34 -5.96 10.91
CA LEU A 35 18.81 -7.27 10.47
C LEU A 35 19.85 -7.18 9.34
N GLY A 36 20.28 -5.96 8.95
CA GLY A 36 21.26 -5.74 7.89
C GLY A 36 20.69 -5.78 6.47
N HIS A 37 19.37 -5.68 6.32
CA HIS A 37 18.67 -5.62 5.03
C HIS A 37 18.28 -4.18 4.67
N GLU A 38 17.93 -3.93 3.42
CA GLU A 38 17.46 -2.64 2.93
C GLU A 38 15.95 -2.61 2.76
N ALA A 39 15.35 -1.46 3.08
CA ALA A 39 13.96 -1.15 2.81
C ALA A 39 13.87 0.11 1.95
N GLN A 40 13.03 0.06 0.93
CA GLN A 40 12.62 1.22 0.14
C GLN A 40 11.09 1.35 0.17
N LEU A 41 10.59 2.57 0.08
CA LEU A 41 9.16 2.85 0.06
C LEU A 41 8.70 3.23 -1.34
N ILE A 42 7.54 2.71 -1.75
CA ILE A 42 6.80 3.14 -2.93
C ILE A 42 5.46 3.69 -2.45
N ALA A 43 5.25 4.98 -2.67
CA ALA A 43 4.07 5.69 -2.18
C ALA A 43 3.58 6.73 -3.18
N THR A 44 2.46 7.39 -2.88
CA THR A 44 2.00 8.57 -3.63
C THR A 44 2.83 9.80 -3.30
N ALA A 45 2.67 10.84 -4.12
CA ALA A 45 3.44 12.07 -4.03
C ALA A 45 3.31 12.82 -2.69
N ASP A 46 2.21 12.62 -1.95
CA ASP A 46 1.91 13.27 -0.66
C ASP A 46 2.71 12.71 0.53
N TRP A 47 3.48 11.62 0.35
CA TRP A 47 4.28 11.07 1.44
C TRP A 47 5.52 11.94 1.72
N PRO A 48 5.64 12.54 2.92
CA PRO A 48 6.74 13.44 3.23
C PRO A 48 8.03 12.68 3.53
N GLU A 49 9.18 13.22 3.10
CA GLU A 49 10.49 12.59 3.35
C GLU A 49 10.79 12.41 4.83
N THR A 50 10.37 13.38 5.65
CA THR A 50 10.53 13.34 7.11
C THR A 50 9.78 12.19 7.78
N ALA A 51 8.77 11.61 7.12
CA ALA A 51 8.03 10.45 7.64
C ALA A 51 8.60 9.11 7.17
N TRP A 52 9.65 9.11 6.36
CA TRP A 52 10.33 7.92 5.90
C TRP A 52 11.85 8.01 6.13
N PRO A 53 12.31 7.70 7.35
CA PRO A 53 13.72 7.91 7.72
C PRO A 53 14.69 6.85 7.17
N LEU A 54 14.26 5.93 6.30
CA LEU A 54 15.00 4.72 5.94
C LEU A 54 15.08 4.54 4.43
N GLY A 55 16.28 4.45 3.85
CA GLY A 55 16.42 4.17 2.42
C GLY A 55 15.72 5.18 1.50
N SER A 56 15.35 4.77 0.29
CA SER A 56 14.74 5.64 -0.71
C SER A 56 13.21 5.62 -0.68
N ILE A 57 12.63 6.69 -1.23
CA ILE A 57 11.20 6.78 -1.53
C ILE A 57 10.98 6.98 -3.02
N THR A 58 10.23 6.08 -3.65
CA THR A 58 9.73 6.20 -5.02
C THR A 58 8.30 6.70 -4.97
N ARG A 59 8.05 7.88 -5.56
CA ARG A 59 6.73 8.52 -5.58
C ARG A 59 6.01 8.28 -6.90
N LEU A 60 4.84 7.66 -6.82
CA LEU A 60 3.90 7.50 -7.92
C LEU A 60 2.96 8.71 -7.98
N ARG A 61 2.50 9.06 -9.19
CA ARG A 61 1.68 10.25 -9.44
C ARG A 61 0.19 9.96 -9.34
N ALA A 62 -0.22 8.72 -9.62
CA ALA A 62 -1.62 8.35 -9.60
C ALA A 62 -2.14 8.17 -8.15
N ASP A 63 -3.18 8.93 -7.81
CA ASP A 63 -3.82 8.85 -6.49
C ASP A 63 -4.96 7.83 -6.42
N SER A 64 -5.50 7.41 -7.57
CA SER A 64 -6.56 6.37 -7.62
C SER A 64 -5.97 4.98 -7.37
N PRO A 65 -6.73 4.04 -6.78
CA PRO A 65 -6.23 2.69 -6.55
C PRO A 65 -5.76 1.98 -7.82
N ILE A 66 -6.56 2.02 -8.91
CA ILE A 66 -6.17 1.41 -10.20
C ILE A 66 -4.98 2.14 -10.81
N GLY A 67 -4.99 3.48 -10.83
CA GLY A 67 -3.90 4.24 -11.42
C GLY A 67 -2.57 3.99 -10.69
N PHE A 68 -2.61 3.90 -9.36
CA PHE A 68 -1.45 3.55 -8.55
C PHE A 68 -0.96 2.13 -8.84
N ALA A 69 -1.87 1.16 -8.96
CA ALA A 69 -1.52 -0.22 -9.32
C ALA A 69 -0.92 -0.30 -10.74
N ASP A 70 -1.45 0.44 -11.70
CA ASP A 70 -0.95 0.53 -13.07
C ASP A 70 0.45 1.15 -13.13
N GLU A 71 0.68 2.24 -12.40
CA GLU A 71 2.00 2.86 -12.33
C GLU A 71 3.02 1.96 -11.64
N LEU A 72 2.65 1.32 -10.52
CA LEU A 72 3.50 0.36 -9.83
C LEU A 72 3.90 -0.80 -10.75
N GLU A 73 2.94 -1.36 -11.47
CA GLU A 73 3.14 -2.45 -12.43
C GLU A 73 4.12 -2.06 -13.55
N LYS A 74 3.99 -0.82 -14.07
CA LYS A 74 4.90 -0.28 -15.09
C LYS A 74 6.33 -0.11 -14.58
N ILE A 75 6.50 0.33 -13.32
CA ILE A 75 7.83 0.54 -12.75
C ILE A 75 8.42 -0.73 -12.14
N ARG A 76 7.63 -1.78 -11.91
CA ARG A 76 8.05 -3.01 -11.21
C ARG A 76 9.39 -3.58 -11.68
N PRO A 77 9.65 -3.71 -13.00
CA PRO A 77 10.94 -4.22 -13.49
C PRO A 77 12.15 -3.34 -13.13
N ARG A 78 11.94 -2.09 -12.73
CA ARG A 78 12.98 -1.08 -12.44
C ARG A 78 13.19 -0.83 -10.95
N ILE A 79 12.32 -1.34 -10.07
CA ILE A 79 12.41 -1.14 -8.61
C ILE A 79 13.69 -1.79 -8.03
N GLY A 80 14.15 -2.89 -8.63
CA GLY A 80 15.38 -3.57 -8.21
C GLY A 80 15.30 -4.08 -6.77
N CYS A 81 14.24 -4.81 -6.41
CA CYS A 81 14.05 -5.41 -5.09
C CYS A 81 13.95 -6.94 -5.17
N ASP A 82 14.32 -7.61 -4.08
CA ASP A 82 14.15 -9.07 -3.92
C ASP A 82 12.72 -9.44 -3.52
N VAL A 83 12.05 -8.56 -2.76
CA VAL A 83 10.68 -8.77 -2.27
C VAL A 83 9.88 -7.48 -2.38
N LEU A 84 8.73 -7.54 -3.04
CA LEU A 84 7.72 -6.49 -3.07
C LEU A 84 6.59 -6.83 -2.09
N MET A 85 6.52 -6.10 -0.98
CA MET A 85 5.45 -6.23 0.00
C MET A 85 4.48 -5.04 -0.08
N SER A 86 3.19 -5.31 -0.29
CA SER A 86 2.18 -4.28 -0.44
C SER A 86 1.16 -4.27 0.69
N LEU A 87 0.82 -3.07 1.16
CA LEU A 87 -0.33 -2.80 2.02
C LEU A 87 -1.55 -2.34 1.20
N GLU A 88 -1.36 -2.04 -0.08
CA GLU A 88 -2.42 -1.71 -1.04
C GLU A 88 -2.78 -2.92 -1.88
N ARG A 89 -4.03 -2.96 -2.35
CA ARG A 89 -4.37 -3.86 -3.46
C ARG A 89 -3.69 -3.37 -4.72
N VAL A 90 -2.90 -4.24 -5.33
CA VAL A 90 -2.11 -3.97 -6.54
C VAL A 90 -2.11 -5.23 -7.39
N TRP A 91 -1.83 -5.09 -8.69
CA TRP A 91 -1.89 -6.21 -9.63
C TRP A 91 -1.02 -7.40 -9.22
N ARG A 92 0.19 -7.13 -8.71
CA ARG A 92 1.17 -8.16 -8.31
C ARG A 92 2.03 -7.68 -7.14
N CYS A 93 2.20 -8.53 -6.14
CA CYS A 93 3.19 -8.39 -5.08
C CYS A 93 3.55 -9.79 -4.54
N ASP A 94 4.70 -9.90 -3.90
CA ASP A 94 5.19 -11.16 -3.33
C ASP A 94 4.56 -11.40 -1.95
N VAL A 95 4.35 -10.32 -1.20
CA VAL A 95 3.66 -10.35 0.10
C VAL A 95 2.56 -9.29 0.13
N TYR A 96 1.33 -9.72 0.33
CA TYR A 96 0.21 -8.81 0.51
C TYR A 96 -0.21 -8.76 2.00
N ARG A 97 -0.08 -7.59 2.62
CA ARG A 97 -0.70 -7.32 3.91
C ARG A 97 -2.08 -6.71 3.65
N ALA A 98 -3.11 -7.49 3.90
CA ALA A 98 -4.48 -7.06 3.72
C ALA A 98 -4.93 -6.11 4.86
N GLY A 99 -4.53 -4.83 4.81
CA GLY A 99 -5.01 -3.80 5.75
C GLY A 99 -6.47 -3.41 5.49
N ASP A 100 -6.82 -3.22 4.23
CA ASP A 100 -8.20 -3.02 3.74
C ASP A 100 -8.92 -4.36 3.42
N GLY A 101 -8.32 -5.47 3.84
CA GLY A 101 -8.76 -6.84 3.57
C GLY A 101 -10.06 -7.19 4.27
N VAL A 102 -11.19 -6.82 3.69
CA VAL A 102 -12.04 -7.65 2.82
C VAL A 102 -13.05 -6.63 2.30
N HIS A 103 -12.64 -5.60 1.54
CA HIS A 103 -13.50 -4.45 1.28
C HIS A 103 -14.91 -4.86 0.84
N GLN A 104 -15.02 -5.89 -0.01
CA GLN A 104 -16.30 -6.53 -0.34
C GLN A 104 -17.07 -7.10 0.86
N ALA A 105 -16.44 -7.90 1.74
CA ALA A 105 -17.12 -8.42 2.93
C ALA A 105 -17.40 -7.35 3.99
N TRP A 106 -16.57 -6.32 4.10
CA TRP A 106 -16.85 -5.13 4.92
C TRP A 106 -18.09 -4.39 4.39
N LEU A 107 -18.15 -4.13 3.09
CA LEU A 107 -19.33 -3.56 2.43
C LEU A 107 -20.56 -4.45 2.64
N ASN A 108 -20.42 -5.79 2.55
CA ASN A 108 -21.52 -6.74 2.77
C ASN A 108 -22.01 -6.73 4.23
N ARG A 109 -21.10 -6.65 5.20
CA ARG A 109 -21.46 -6.60 6.63
C ARG A 109 -22.12 -5.28 6.98
N ARG A 110 -21.59 -4.17 6.47
CA ARG A 110 -22.09 -2.82 6.71
C ARG A 110 -23.43 -2.55 6.05
N ARG A 111 -23.73 -3.19 4.90
CA ARG A 111 -25.05 -3.16 4.25
C ARG A 111 -26.21 -3.56 5.19
N LYS A 112 -25.95 -4.36 6.22
CA LYS A 112 -26.97 -4.78 7.20
C LYS A 112 -27.39 -3.65 8.14
N PHE A 113 -26.69 -2.52 8.15
CA PHE A 113 -26.86 -1.44 9.12
C PHE A 113 -27.06 -0.05 8.46
N GLU A 114 -27.19 0.05 7.13
CA GLU A 114 -27.30 1.33 6.41
C GLU A 114 -28.71 1.64 5.88
N ILE A 115 -29.08 2.93 5.89
CA ILE A 115 -30.34 3.45 5.35
C ILE A 115 -30.27 3.45 3.81
N PRO A 116 -31.35 3.11 3.07
CA PRO A 116 -31.32 2.93 1.61
C PRO A 116 -30.70 4.07 0.79
N LEU A 117 -30.85 5.32 1.22
CA LEU A 117 -30.29 6.48 0.53
C LEU A 117 -28.75 6.53 0.59
N GLN A 118 -28.16 6.13 1.72
CA GLN A 118 -26.70 6.07 1.89
C GLN A 118 -26.08 4.96 1.03
N ARG A 119 -26.84 3.90 0.75
CA ARG A 119 -26.44 2.79 -0.13
C ARG A 119 -26.28 3.24 -1.58
N PHE A 120 -27.12 4.16 -2.07
CA PHE A 120 -27.09 4.66 -3.45
C PHE A 120 -25.89 5.57 -3.71
N VAL A 121 -25.66 6.56 -2.83
CA VAL A 121 -24.54 7.51 -2.95
C VAL A 121 -23.18 6.79 -2.90
N ARG A 122 -23.08 5.70 -2.11
CA ARG A 122 -21.81 4.96 -1.97
C ARG A 122 -21.46 4.09 -3.17
N GLY A 123 -22.44 3.63 -3.95
CA GLY A 123 -22.21 2.89 -5.19
C GLY A 123 -21.56 3.74 -6.30
N ILE A 124 -21.69 5.07 -6.18
CA ILE A 124 -21.15 6.06 -7.13
C ILE A 124 -19.70 6.44 -6.77
N ASN A 125 -19.18 6.04 -5.60
CA ASN A 125 -17.81 6.35 -5.22
C ASN A 125 -16.81 5.44 -5.97
N ARG A 126 -16.14 6.04 -6.97
CA ARG A 126 -15.15 5.41 -7.85
C ARG A 126 -14.04 4.67 -7.10
N LYS A 127 -13.60 5.19 -5.94
CA LYS A 127 -12.58 4.54 -5.10
C LYS A 127 -12.99 3.14 -4.65
N HIS A 128 -14.28 2.90 -4.39
CA HIS A 128 -14.76 1.57 -3.98
C HIS A 128 -14.83 0.59 -5.15
N GLN A 129 -15.17 1.08 -6.35
CA GLN A 129 -15.19 0.25 -7.55
C GLN A 129 -13.76 -0.19 -7.91
N ASP A 130 -12.81 0.75 -7.87
CA ASP A 130 -11.39 0.48 -8.15
C ASP A 130 -10.82 -0.60 -7.21
N ILE A 131 -11.10 -0.51 -5.91
CA ILE A 131 -10.65 -1.50 -4.91
C ILE A 131 -11.29 -2.88 -5.12
N LEU A 132 -12.51 -2.96 -5.68
CA LEU A 132 -13.19 -4.24 -5.94
C LEU A 132 -12.70 -4.92 -7.23
N THR A 133 -12.19 -4.14 -8.18
CA THR A 133 -11.63 -4.65 -9.44
C THR A 133 -10.22 -5.24 -9.25
N LEU A 134 -9.44 -4.69 -8.31
CA LEU A 134 -8.12 -5.17 -7.89
C LEU A 134 -8.22 -6.36 -6.93
#